data_AF-A0A660SEC2-F1
#
_entry.id   AF-A0A660SEC2-F1
#
_cell.length_a   1.000
_cell.length_b   1.000
_cell.length_c   1.000
_cell.angle_alpha   90.00
_cell.angle_beta   90.00
_cell.angle_gamma   90.00
#
_symmetry.space_group_name_H-M   'P 1'
#
loop_
_entity.id
_entity.type
_entity.pdbx_description
1 polymer ?
#
loop_
_entity_poly.entity_id
_entity_poly.type
_entity_poly.pdbx_seq_one_letter_code
_entity_poly.pdbx_strand_id
1 'polypeptide(L)'
;MDNKKFIEEWLKKNPIIDKDAAVGRKKHSRSVKKKKFDLIIDIHGYIKKEATDLVKNQLKLSQKKGYRKVLIIHGKGLHSLEGPVLKEKIRKILIESTYVSDFHIANPNDGGEGATIVYIRRG
;
A
#
# COMPACT_ATOMS: atom_id res chain seq x y z
N MET A 1 15.69 -29.10 43.10
CA MET A 1 14.47 -28.44 43.63
C MET A 1 13.41 -28.52 42.55
N ASP A 2 12.33 -29.26 42.81
CA ASP A 2 11.30 -29.55 41.80
C ASP A 2 10.38 -28.34 41.61
N ASN A 3 10.61 -27.59 40.53
CA ASN A 3 9.84 -26.41 40.14
C ASN A 3 8.33 -26.70 40.05
N LYS A 4 7.97 -27.97 39.77
CA LYS A 4 6.57 -28.42 39.67
C LYS A 4 5.84 -28.41 41.02
N LYS A 5 6.51 -28.81 42.10
CA LYS A 5 5.94 -28.77 43.46
C LYS A 5 5.70 -27.34 43.93
N PHE A 6 6.64 -26.44 43.64
CA PHE A 6 6.51 -25.02 43.99
C PHE A 6 5.30 -24.37 43.30
N ILE A 7 5.11 -24.65 42.00
CA ILE A 7 3.98 -24.12 41.23
C ILE A 7 2.64 -24.67 41.76
N GLU A 8 2.56 -25.97 42.06
CA GLU A 8 1.33 -26.57 42.61
C GLU A 8 0.96 -26.01 43.98
N GLU A 9 1.94 -25.80 44.86
CA GLU A 9 1.74 -25.22 46.19
C GLU A 9 1.32 -23.75 46.12
N TRP A 10 1.89 -23.00 45.16
CA TRP A 10 1.52 -21.62 44.89
C TRP A 10 0.09 -21.49 44.34
N LEU A 11 -0.33 -22.37 43.43
CA LEU A 11 -1.68 -22.41 42.86
C LEU A 11 -2.75 -22.79 43.90
N LYS A 12 -2.42 -23.65 44.87
CA LYS A 12 -3.33 -23.99 45.98
C LYS A 12 -3.57 -22.82 46.92
N LYS A 13 -2.53 -22.03 47.22
CA LYS A 13 -2.63 -20.84 48.09
C LYS A 13 -3.24 -19.63 47.38
N ASN A 14 -3.07 -19.54 46.06
CA ASN A 14 -3.55 -18.42 45.25
C ASN A 14 -4.40 -18.96 44.10
N PRO A 15 -5.68 -19.33 44.35
CA PRO A 15 -6.56 -19.80 43.30
C PRO A 15 -6.71 -18.71 42.24
N ILE A 16 -6.29 -19.01 41.01
CA ILE A 16 -6.48 -18.12 39.87
C ILE A 16 -7.96 -18.14 39.55
N ILE A 17 -8.67 -17.08 39.96
CA ILE A 17 -10.04 -16.85 39.54
C ILE A 17 -9.98 -16.47 38.06
N ASP A 18 -10.55 -17.30 37.19
CA ASP A 18 -10.73 -16.99 35.78
C ASP A 18 -11.69 -15.80 35.64
N LYS A 19 -11.11 -14.61 35.61
CA LYS A 19 -11.83 -13.34 35.49
C LYS A 19 -12.54 -13.22 34.12
N ASP A 20 -12.17 -14.05 33.15
CA ASP A 20 -12.70 -14.05 31.78
C ASP A 20 -13.91 -15.00 31.62
N ALA A 21 -14.20 -15.87 32.59
CA ALA A 21 -15.42 -16.69 32.56
C ALA A 21 -16.70 -15.84 32.64
N ALA A 22 -16.64 -14.65 33.24
CA ALA A 22 -17.79 -13.75 33.42
C ALA A 22 -17.91 -12.64 32.36
N VAL A 23 -16.89 -12.44 31.51
CA VAL A 23 -16.89 -11.38 30.49
C VAL A 23 -16.89 -12.05 29.12
N GLY A 24 -18.09 -12.18 28.54
CA GLY A 24 -18.27 -12.77 27.22
C GLY A 24 -17.24 -12.23 26.23
N ARG A 25 -16.54 -13.15 25.52
CA ARG A 25 -15.47 -12.85 24.56
C ARG A 25 -15.85 -11.67 23.64
N LYS A 26 -15.42 -10.46 23.98
CA LYS A 26 -15.42 -9.35 23.02
C LYS A 26 -14.35 -9.67 22.00
N LYS A 27 -14.76 -10.10 20.80
CA LYS A 27 -13.88 -10.15 19.62
C LYS A 27 -13.37 -8.73 19.37
N HIS A 28 -12.19 -8.40 19.89
CA HIS A 28 -11.43 -7.26 19.42
C HIS A 28 -10.93 -7.60 18.01
N SER A 29 -11.77 -7.46 16.99
CA SER A 29 -11.27 -7.26 15.64
C SER A 29 -10.55 -5.91 15.68
N ARG A 30 -9.22 -5.94 15.85
CA ARG A 30 -8.41 -4.77 15.52
C ARG A 30 -8.72 -4.49 14.04
N SER A 31 -9.53 -3.47 13.76
CA SER A 31 -9.76 -3.03 12.39
C SER A 31 -8.41 -2.62 11.82
N VAL A 32 -7.78 -3.51 11.08
CA VAL A 32 -6.55 -3.19 10.35
C VAL A 32 -6.94 -2.12 9.35
N LYS A 33 -6.48 -0.88 9.57
CA LYS A 33 -6.74 0.25 8.68
C LYS A 33 -6.26 -0.17 7.29
N LYS A 34 -7.19 -0.38 6.36
CA LYS A 34 -6.89 -0.89 5.02
C LYS A 34 -5.90 0.05 4.34
N LYS A 35 -4.73 -0.46 3.91
CA LYS A 35 -3.71 0.33 3.21
C LYS A 35 -4.32 0.97 1.95
N LYS A 36 -4.12 2.27 1.76
CA LYS A 36 -4.75 3.04 0.66
C LYS A 36 -4.16 2.71 -0.72
N PHE A 37 -2.84 2.54 -0.79
CA PHE A 37 -2.09 2.15 -1.98
C PHE A 37 -1.06 1.09 -1.59
N ASP A 38 -0.86 0.08 -2.44
CA ASP A 38 0.14 -0.95 -2.23
C ASP A 38 1.56 -0.42 -2.47
N LEU A 39 1.70 0.48 -3.45
CA LEU A 39 2.94 1.16 -3.82
C LEU A 39 2.66 2.63 -4.20
N ILE A 40 3.62 3.50 -3.88
CA ILE A 40 3.68 4.87 -4.37
C ILE A 40 4.98 5.02 -5.15
N ILE A 41 4.89 5.49 -6.39
CA ILE A 41 6.02 5.72 -7.28
C ILE A 41 6.10 7.22 -7.49
N ASP A 42 7.13 7.85 -6.92
CA ASP A 42 7.35 9.26 -7.11
C ASP A 42 8.42 9.51 -8.18
N ILE A 43 8.01 10.16 -9.26
CA ILE A 43 8.85 10.51 -10.41
C ILE A 43 8.82 12.00 -10.69
N HIS A 44 8.39 12.83 -9.72
CA HIS A 44 8.52 14.27 -9.89
C HIS A 44 10.00 14.64 -10.09
N GLY A 45 10.27 15.50 -11.08
CA GLY A 45 11.64 15.93 -11.39
C GLY A 45 12.52 14.91 -12.12
N TYR A 46 12.05 13.69 -12.38
CA TYR A 46 12.77 12.73 -13.19
C TYR A 46 12.79 13.16 -14.66
N ILE A 47 13.88 12.85 -15.37
CA ILE A 47 13.91 12.99 -16.82
C ILE A 47 12.99 11.95 -17.48
N LYS A 48 12.41 12.31 -18.64
CA LYS A 48 11.39 11.50 -19.34
C LYS A 48 11.77 10.03 -19.50
N LYS A 49 13.03 9.76 -19.87
CA LYS A 49 13.52 8.40 -20.12
C LYS A 49 13.54 7.57 -18.83
N GLU A 50 14.16 8.10 -17.78
CA GLU A 50 14.25 7.43 -16.47
C GLU A 50 12.87 7.17 -15.85
N ALA A 51 11.98 8.17 -15.91
CA ALA A 51 10.61 8.03 -15.45
C ALA A 51 9.87 6.91 -16.20
N THR A 52 10.04 6.83 -17.53
CA THR A 52 9.44 5.81 -18.38
C THR A 52 9.91 4.41 -17.99
N ASP A 53 11.22 4.23 -17.88
CA ASP A 53 11.83 2.92 -17.59
C ASP A 53 11.47 2.45 -16.18
N LEU A 54 11.51 3.35 -15.20
CA LEU A 54 11.09 3.07 -13.84
C LEU A 54 9.62 2.61 -13.78
N VAL A 55 8.71 3.36 -14.40
CA VAL A 55 7.27 3.04 -14.35
C VAL A 55 6.96 1.72 -15.02
N LYS A 56 7.51 1.46 -16.21
CA LYS A 56 7.32 0.17 -16.90
C LYS A 56 7.77 -1.01 -16.05
N ASN A 57 8.95 -0.89 -15.43
CA ASN A 57 9.50 -1.92 -14.55
C ASN A 57 8.62 -2.11 -13.30
N GLN A 58 8.17 -1.03 -12.68
CA GLN A 58 7.32 -1.11 -11.48
C GLN A 58 5.94 -1.71 -11.75
N LEU A 59 5.32 -1.46 -12.91
CA LEU A 59 4.04 -2.08 -13.28
C LEU A 59 4.16 -3.61 -13.39
N LYS A 60 5.21 -4.08 -14.07
CA LYS A 60 5.53 -5.52 -14.16
C LYS A 60 5.76 -6.14 -12.79
N LEU A 61 6.55 -5.49 -11.93
CA LEU A 61 6.81 -5.96 -10.57
C LEU A 61 5.56 -5.93 -9.69
N SER A 62 4.70 -4.93 -9.87
CA SER A 62 3.45 -4.78 -9.11
C SER A 62 2.50 -5.93 -9.39
N GLN A 63 2.36 -6.35 -10.65
CA GLN A 63 1.58 -7.53 -10.99
C GLN A 63 2.16 -8.79 -10.34
N LYS A 64 3.47 -9.01 -10.45
CA LYS A 64 4.14 -10.17 -9.83
C LYS A 64 3.97 -10.22 -8.31
N LYS A 65 3.93 -9.06 -7.65
CA LYS A 65 3.72 -8.93 -6.20
C LYS A 65 2.25 -9.00 -5.78
N GLY A 66 1.31 -9.13 -6.71
CA GLY A 66 -0.12 -9.14 -6.41
C GLY A 66 -0.64 -7.80 -5.89
N TYR A 67 0.05 -6.69 -6.19
CA TYR A 67 -0.46 -5.35 -5.87
C TYR A 67 -1.73 -5.09 -6.67
N ARG A 68 -2.65 -4.33 -6.07
CA ARG A 68 -3.93 -3.98 -6.69
C ARG A 68 -4.00 -2.51 -7.04
N LYS A 69 -3.45 -1.63 -6.20
CA LYS A 69 -3.56 -0.18 -6.37
C LYS A 69 -2.20 0.51 -6.17
N VAL A 70 -1.74 1.18 -7.21
CA VAL A 70 -0.49 1.94 -7.23
C VAL A 70 -0.81 3.43 -7.44
N LEU A 71 -0.09 4.31 -6.76
CA LEU A 71 -0.13 5.75 -7.02
C LEU A 71 1.16 6.17 -7.73
N ILE A 72 1.06 6.84 -8.87
CA ILE A 72 2.20 7.42 -9.58
C ILE A 72 2.14 8.94 -9.44
N ILE A 73 3.11 9.54 -8.78
CA ILE A 73 3.24 10.99 -8.62
C ILE A 73 4.20 11.48 -9.71
N HIS A 74 3.69 12.24 -10.68
CA HIS A 74 4.47 12.77 -11.81
C HIS A 74 4.61 14.29 -11.79
N GLY A 75 4.02 14.95 -10.79
CA GLY A 75 4.01 16.41 -10.67
C GLY A 75 3.01 17.06 -11.61
N LYS A 76 2.68 18.33 -11.33
CA LYS A 76 1.72 19.13 -12.10
C LYS A 76 2.31 19.75 -13.37
N GLY A 77 3.63 19.75 -13.52
CA GLY A 77 4.32 20.39 -14.66
C GLY A 77 4.30 21.92 -14.64
N LEU A 78 4.04 22.55 -13.48
CA LEU A 78 3.95 24.01 -13.35
C LEU A 78 5.32 24.72 -13.36
N HIS A 79 6.42 23.98 -13.19
CA HIS A 79 7.78 24.54 -13.09
C HIS A 79 8.75 23.98 -14.13
N SER A 80 8.31 23.16 -15.07
CA SER A 80 9.15 22.70 -16.17
C SER A 80 9.03 23.67 -17.33
N LEU A 81 10.18 24.08 -17.88
CA LEU A 81 10.26 24.91 -19.09
C LEU A 81 9.53 24.28 -20.29
N GLU A 82 9.39 22.95 -20.30
CA GLU A 82 8.71 22.17 -21.35
C GLU A 82 7.25 21.78 -21.03
N GLY A 83 6.66 22.25 -19.92
CA GLY A 83 5.28 21.90 -19.51
C GLY A 83 5.13 20.48 -18.92
N PRO A 84 3.91 19.93 -18.77
CA PRO A 84 3.63 18.67 -18.06
C PRO A 84 3.99 17.40 -18.86
N VAL A 85 5.23 17.34 -19.34
CA VAL A 85 5.76 16.29 -20.22
C VAL A 85 5.59 14.88 -19.67
N LEU A 86 5.70 14.71 -18.35
CA LEU A 86 5.56 13.40 -17.72
C LEU A 86 4.09 12.92 -17.69
N LYS A 87 3.11 13.80 -17.50
CA LYS A 87 1.69 13.43 -17.41
C LYS A 87 1.23 12.68 -18.66
N GLU A 88 1.52 13.23 -19.84
CA GLU A 88 1.15 12.62 -21.12
C GLU A 88 1.91 11.33 -21.39
N LYS A 89 3.21 11.31 -21.06
CA LYS A 89 4.05 10.13 -21.27
C LYS A 89 3.59 8.96 -20.41
N ILE A 90 3.29 9.21 -19.14
CA ILE A 90 2.77 8.21 -18.20
C ILE A 90 1.42 7.69 -18.68
N ARG A 91 0.51 8.58 -19.09
CA ARG A 91 -0.78 8.16 -19.66
C ARG A 91 -0.60 7.20 -20.84
N LYS A 92 0.29 7.50 -21.78
CA LYS A 92 0.57 6.62 -22.93
C LYS A 92 1.10 5.25 -22.48
N ILE A 93 2.04 5.22 -21.53
CA ILE A 93 2.58 3.97 -20.98
C ILE A 93 1.48 3.12 -20.32
N LEU A 94 0.56 3.75 -19.58
CA LEU A 94 -0.53 3.05 -18.90
C LEU A 94 -1.53 2.46 -19.89
N ILE A 95 -1.85 3.17 -20.98
CA ILE A 95 -2.73 2.67 -22.06
C ILE A 95 -2.09 1.47 -22.77
N GLU A 96 -0.79 1.53 -23.05
CA GLU A 96 -0.05 0.47 -23.75
C GLU A 96 0.27 -0.74 -22.85
N SER A 97 0.09 -0.63 -21.53
CA SER A 97 0.52 -1.67 -20.58
C SER A 97 -0.50 -2.79 -20.44
N THR A 98 -0.07 -4.03 -20.67
CA THR A 98 -0.86 -5.24 -20.38
C THR A 98 -0.99 -5.55 -18.88
N TYR A 99 -0.22 -4.87 -18.02
CA TYR A 99 -0.24 -5.02 -16.57
C TYR A 99 -1.28 -4.15 -15.87
N VAL A 100 -1.85 -3.18 -16.57
CA VAL A 100 -2.80 -2.21 -16.03
C VAL A 100 -4.21 -2.62 -16.44
N SER A 101 -5.15 -2.59 -15.50
CA SER A 101 -6.56 -2.83 -15.80
C SER A 101 -7.35 -1.54 -15.98
N ASP A 102 -7.00 -0.49 -15.23
CA ASP A 102 -7.66 0.81 -15.26
C ASP A 102 -6.76 1.87 -14.60
N PHE A 103 -6.98 3.15 -14.89
CA PHE A 103 -6.30 4.25 -14.21
C PHE A 103 -7.10 5.56 -14.30
N HIS A 104 -6.94 6.43 -13.30
CA HIS A 104 -7.55 7.75 -13.30
C HIS A 104 -6.70 8.76 -12.53
N ILE A 105 -6.99 10.05 -12.72
CA ILE A 105 -6.35 11.14 -11.97
C ILE A 105 -6.61 10.92 -10.48
N ALA A 106 -5.60 11.17 -9.64
CA ALA A 106 -5.71 11.03 -8.20
C ALA A 106 -6.69 12.06 -7.61
N ASN A 107 -7.26 11.75 -6.44
CA ASN A 107 -8.05 12.73 -5.70
C ASN A 107 -7.18 13.91 -5.24
N PRO A 108 -7.74 15.08 -4.91
CA PRO A 108 -6.96 16.23 -4.42
C PRO A 108 -6.03 15.88 -3.24
N ASN A 109 -6.50 15.07 -2.30
CA ASN A 109 -5.73 14.62 -1.13
C ASN A 109 -4.60 13.63 -1.46
N ASP A 110 -4.56 13.10 -2.69
CA ASP A 110 -3.58 12.14 -3.19
C ASP A 110 -2.67 12.72 -4.29
N GLY A 111 -2.71 14.04 -4.49
CA GLY A 111 -1.88 14.76 -5.47
C GLY A 111 -2.65 15.34 -6.67
N GLY A 112 -3.95 15.05 -6.79
CA GLY A 112 -4.80 15.61 -7.84
C GLY A 112 -4.24 15.34 -9.24
N GLU A 113 -4.27 16.37 -10.09
CA GLU A 113 -3.69 16.32 -11.45
C GLU A 113 -2.19 16.02 -11.51
N GLY A 114 -1.46 16.12 -10.41
CA GLY A 114 -0.04 15.76 -10.33
C GLY A 114 0.22 14.29 -10.09
N ALA A 115 -0.84 13.47 -9.94
CA ALA A 115 -0.71 12.05 -9.69
C ALA A 115 -1.80 11.23 -10.39
N THR A 116 -1.47 9.97 -10.68
CA THR A 116 -2.37 9.01 -11.32
C THR A 116 -2.50 7.77 -10.45
N ILE A 117 -3.72 7.37 -10.16
CA ILE A 117 -4.06 6.10 -9.52
C ILE A 117 -4.14 5.04 -10.60
N VAL A 118 -3.44 3.92 -10.39
CA VAL A 118 -3.34 2.80 -11.33
C VAL A 118 -3.82 1.53 -10.66
N TYR A 119 -4.73 0.82 -11.33
CA TYR A 119 -5.19 -0.51 -10.94
C TYR A 119 -4.43 -1.55 -11.74
N ILE A 120 -3.85 -2.51 -11.01
CA ILE A 120 -3.02 -3.56 -11.59
C ILE A 120 -3.90 -4.76 -11.92
N ARG A 121 -3.73 -5.29 -13.14
CA ARG A 121 -4.40 -6.50 -13.59
C ARG A 121 -3.88 -7.69 -12.81
N ARG A 122 -4.79 -8.51 -12.29
CA ARG A 122 -4.43 -9.77 -11.63
C ARG A 122 -3.69 -10.67 -12.62
N GLY A 123 -2.54 -11.19 -12.19
CA GLY A 123 -1.80 -12.23 -12.90
C GLY A 123 -2.48 -13.59 -12.74
#